data_AF-A0A6L7QQU2-F1
#
_entry.id   AF-A0A6L7QQU2-F1
#
_cell.length_a   1.000
_cell.length_b   1.000
_cell.length_c   1.000
_cell.angle_alpha   90.00
_cell.angle_beta   90.00
_cell.angle_gamma   90.00
#
_symmetry.space_group_name_H-M   'P 1'
#
loop_
_entity.id
_entity.type
_entity.pdbx_description
1 polymer ?
#
loop_
_entity_poly.entity_id
_entity_poly.type
_entity_poly.pdbx_seq_one_letter_code
_entity_poly.pdbx_strand_id
1 'polypeptide(L)'
;MPYQEAPGPDEWPDELKAQLRVLKPVTPTISYEIATATSAELAIYDVAGWHVRTFALDHQSPGKYSIVWDGRDDAGRELSDGLYFYRLKTEDAEAEFVGKTMLVR
;
A
#
# COMPACT_ATOMS: atom_id res chain seq x y z
N MET A 1 -19.99 3.36 41.71
CA MET A 1 -20.04 4.13 40.45
C MET A 1 -20.15 3.10 39.33
N PRO A 2 -21.28 2.97 38.60
CA PRO A 2 -21.33 2.07 37.46
C PRO A 2 -20.49 2.66 36.33
N TYR A 3 -19.67 1.82 35.69
CA TYR A 3 -18.92 2.18 34.51
C TYR A 3 -19.93 2.45 33.38
N GLN A 4 -20.02 3.68 32.87
CA GLN A 4 -20.72 3.91 31.61
C GLN A 4 -19.86 3.31 30.49
N GLU A 5 -20.47 2.49 29.64
CA GLU A 5 -19.81 1.99 28.44
C GLU A 5 -19.24 3.18 27.65
N ALA A 6 -17.96 3.07 27.28
CA ALA A 6 -17.33 4.11 26.49
C ALA A 6 -18.03 4.19 25.12
N PRO A 7 -18.24 5.40 24.57
CA PRO A 7 -18.86 5.59 23.27
C PRO A 7 -18.09 4.83 22.19
N GLY A 8 -18.82 4.31 21.20
CA GLY A 8 -18.22 3.57 20.09
C GLY A 8 -17.29 4.46 19.24
N PRO A 9 -16.40 3.88 18.42
CA PRO A 9 -15.47 4.65 17.59
C PRO A 9 -16.15 5.66 16.65
N ASP A 10 -17.38 5.38 16.22
CA ASP A 10 -18.17 6.26 15.35
C ASP A 10 -18.64 7.53 16.08
N GLU A 11 -18.78 7.47 17.41
CA GLU A 11 -19.23 8.56 18.28
C GLU A 11 -18.07 9.39 18.85
N TRP A 12 -16.82 9.05 18.50
CA TRP A 12 -15.66 9.80 18.98
C TRP A 12 -15.56 11.20 18.34
N PRO A 13 -15.10 12.21 19.10
CA PRO A 13 -14.76 13.53 18.56
C PRO A 13 -13.81 13.45 17.38
N ASP A 14 -13.99 14.33 16.40
CA ASP A 14 -13.15 14.38 15.19
C ASP A 14 -11.66 14.55 15.51
N GLU A 15 -11.32 15.24 16.60
CA GLU A 15 -9.94 15.38 17.08
C GLU A 15 -9.33 14.04 17.48
N LEU A 16 -10.09 13.16 18.13
CA LEU A 16 -9.62 11.82 18.50
C LEU A 16 -9.55 10.90 17.27
N LYS A 17 -10.51 11.02 16.34
CA LYS A 17 -10.45 10.34 15.03
C LYS A 17 -9.22 10.80 14.22
N ALA A 18 -8.87 12.08 14.29
CA ALA A 18 -7.67 12.64 13.65
C ALA A 18 -6.37 12.19 14.34
N GLN A 19 -6.33 12.16 15.67
CA GLN A 19 -5.20 11.59 16.41
C GLN A 19 -5.01 10.10 16.11
N LEU A 20 -6.09 9.32 15.99
CA LEU A 20 -6.02 7.94 15.53
C LEU A 20 -5.52 7.83 14.11
N ARG A 21 -5.92 8.74 13.21
CA ARG A 21 -5.36 8.82 11.85
C ARG A 21 -3.85 9.09 11.86
N VAL A 22 -3.35 9.86 12.83
CA VAL A 22 -1.92 10.08 13.08
C VAL A 22 -1.24 8.85 13.71
N LEU A 23 -1.97 8.06 14.50
CA LEU A 23 -1.50 6.81 15.10
C LEU A 23 -1.63 5.59 14.18
N LYS A 24 -2.35 5.69 13.05
CA LYS A 24 -2.34 4.63 12.05
C LYS A 24 -0.93 4.59 11.47
N PRO A 25 -0.26 3.43 11.43
CA PRO A 25 1.05 3.32 10.82
C PRO A 25 0.97 3.91 9.41
N VAL A 26 1.98 4.68 9.01
CA VAL A 26 2.07 5.23 7.65
C VAL A 26 2.17 4.03 6.72
N THR A 27 1.02 3.57 6.21
CA THR A 27 1.00 2.47 5.25
C THR A 27 1.41 3.06 3.90
N PRO A 28 2.57 2.67 3.36
CA PRO A 28 3.03 3.20 2.08
C PRO A 28 1.97 2.99 1.01
N THR A 29 1.52 4.09 0.42
CA THR A 29 0.55 4.08 -0.68
C THR A 29 1.32 4.19 -1.98
N ILE A 30 1.20 3.18 -2.82
CA ILE A 30 1.85 3.09 -4.12
C ILE A 30 0.84 3.49 -5.18
N SER A 31 1.04 4.66 -5.79
CA SER A 31 0.20 5.14 -6.89
C SER A 31 0.75 4.69 -8.23
N TYR A 32 -0.15 4.27 -9.12
CA TYR A 32 0.19 3.84 -10.48
C TYR A 32 -0.92 4.22 -11.47
N GLU A 33 -0.59 4.21 -12.76
CA GLU A 33 -1.49 4.57 -13.84
C GLU A 33 -1.51 3.46 -14.88
N ILE A 34 -2.72 3.12 -15.33
CA ILE A 34 -2.97 2.17 -16.41
C ILE A 34 -3.40 2.99 -17.63
N ALA A 35 -2.61 2.94 -18.70
CA ALA A 35 -2.88 3.70 -19.92
C ALA A 35 -3.93 3.02 -20.82
N THR A 36 -3.91 1.69 -20.86
CA THR A 36 -4.78 0.85 -21.71
C THR A 36 -5.33 -0.30 -20.89
N ALA A 37 -6.55 -0.76 -21.20
CA ALA A 37 -7.17 -1.85 -20.45
C ALA A 37 -6.32 -3.12 -20.56
N THR A 38 -5.79 -3.62 -19.45
CA THR A 38 -4.79 -4.70 -19.42
C THR A 38 -4.72 -5.35 -18.04
N SER A 39 -4.19 -6.58 -17.96
CA SER A 39 -3.77 -7.13 -16.67
C SER A 39 -2.39 -6.57 -16.32
N ALA A 40 -2.14 -6.37 -15.03
CA ALA A 40 -0.86 -5.86 -14.55
C ALA A 40 -0.38 -6.63 -13.31
N GLU A 41 0.91 -6.50 -13.04
CA GLU A 41 1.55 -7.03 -11.84
C GLU A 41 2.33 -5.89 -11.20
N LEU A 42 2.10 -5.66 -9.90
CA LEU A 42 2.91 -4.74 -9.11
C LEU A 42 3.78 -5.54 -8.15
N ALA A 43 5.08 -5.56 -8.39
CA ALA A 43 6.06 -6.24 -7.54
C ALA A 43 6.87 -5.23 -6.74
N ILE A 44 7.11 -5.53 -5.46
CA ILE A 44 7.91 -4.75 -4.52
C ILE A 44 9.24 -5.46 -4.30
N TYR A 45 10.31 -4.67 -4.22
CA TYR A 45 11.69 -5.12 -4.01
C TYR A 45 12.38 -4.29 -2.94
N ASP A 46 13.32 -4.90 -2.22
CA ASP A 46 14.21 -4.17 -1.32
C ASP A 46 15.35 -3.46 -2.08
N VAL A 47 16.24 -2.79 -1.33
CA VAL A 47 17.39 -2.09 -1.92
C VAL A 47 18.44 -3.01 -2.55
N ALA A 48 18.46 -4.29 -2.17
CA ALA A 48 19.32 -5.30 -2.78
C ALA A 48 18.68 -5.90 -4.06
N GLY A 49 17.45 -5.51 -4.40
CA GLY A 49 16.69 -6.03 -5.52
C GLY A 49 16.02 -7.37 -5.21
N TRP A 50 15.94 -7.77 -3.94
CA TRP A 50 15.25 -8.99 -3.55
C TRP A 50 13.75 -8.79 -3.60
N HIS A 51 13.06 -9.79 -4.13
CA HIS A 51 11.61 -9.82 -4.20
C HIS A 51 11.01 -9.82 -2.79
N VAL A 52 10.04 -8.94 -2.58
CA VAL A 52 9.36 -8.75 -1.30
C VAL A 52 7.91 -9.19 -1.38
N ARG A 53 7.15 -8.64 -2.33
CA ARG A 53 5.71 -8.86 -2.43
C ARG A 53 5.21 -8.64 -3.84
N THR A 54 4.24 -9.44 -4.29
CA THR A 54 3.54 -9.23 -5.55
C THR A 54 2.05 -8.97 -5.34
N PHE A 55 1.52 -8.00 -6.07
CA PHE A 55 0.09 -7.78 -6.24
C PHE A 55 -0.28 -8.13 -7.68
N ALA A 56 -1.05 -9.20 -7.85
CA ALA A 56 -1.68 -9.50 -9.13
C ALA A 56 -2.86 -8.54 -9.34
N LEU A 57 -2.83 -7.79 -10.42
CA LEU A 57 -3.87 -6.84 -10.81
C LEU A 57 -4.52 -7.41 -12.05
N ASP A 58 -5.58 -8.19 -11.84
CA ASP A 58 -6.44 -8.66 -12.94
C ASP A 58 -6.93 -7.48 -13.78
N HIS A 59 -7.48 -7.76 -14.96
CA HIS A 59 -7.94 -6.80 -15.96
C HIS A 59 -8.36 -5.43 -15.40
N GLN A 60 -7.44 -4.46 -15.48
CA GLN A 60 -7.64 -3.08 -15.06
C GLN A 60 -8.10 -2.24 -16.26
N SER A 61 -9.05 -1.34 -16.04
CA SER A 61 -9.41 -0.31 -17.02
C SER A 61 -8.39 0.84 -17.01
N PRO A 62 -8.34 1.68 -18.06
CA PRO A 62 -7.50 2.87 -18.04
C PRO A 62 -7.87 3.81 -16.88
N GLY A 63 -6.89 4.26 -16.11
CA GLY A 63 -7.13 5.08 -14.94
C GLY A 63 -5.95 5.16 -13.98
N LYS A 64 -6.14 5.97 -12.93
CA LYS A 64 -5.19 6.12 -11.82
C LYS A 64 -5.64 5.28 -10.64
N TYR A 65 -4.70 4.53 -10.08
CA TYR A 65 -4.94 3.57 -9.01
C TYR A 65 -3.92 3.74 -7.91
N SER A 66 -4.23 3.15 -6.75
CA SER A 66 -3.34 3.12 -5.60
C SER A 66 -3.48 1.81 -4.84
N ILE A 67 -2.36 1.25 -4.41
CA ILE A 67 -2.32 0.09 -3.52
C ILE A 67 -1.72 0.53 -2.19
N VAL A 68 -2.39 0.14 -1.11
CA VAL A 68 -1.86 0.29 0.24
C VAL A 68 -1.06 -0.96 0.56
N TRP A 69 0.23 -0.81 0.76
CA TRP A 69 1.09 -1.88 1.24
C TRP A 69 1.27 -1.76 2.75
N ASP A 70 1.12 -2.87 3.45
CA ASP A 70 1.20 -3.01 4.91
C ASP A 70 2.63 -3.17 5.43
N GLY A 71 3.64 -3.14 4.55
CA GLY A 71 5.05 -3.35 4.91
C GLY A 71 5.40 -4.81 5.20
N ARG A 72 4.60 -5.77 4.70
CA ARG A 72 4.82 -7.22 4.84
C ARG A 72 5.19 -7.89 3.53
N ASP A 73 5.99 -8.95 3.60
CA ASP A 73 6.32 -9.82 2.46
C ASP A 73 5.14 -10.76 2.08
N ASP A 74 5.32 -11.55 1.01
CA ASP A 74 4.32 -12.55 0.57
C ASP A 74 4.06 -13.65 1.62
N ALA A 75 4.98 -13.86 2.57
CA ALA A 75 4.80 -14.78 3.69
C ALA A 75 4.13 -14.12 4.92
N GLY A 76 3.73 -12.85 4.80
CA GLY A 76 3.09 -12.08 5.86
C GLY A 76 4.05 -11.60 6.96
N ARG A 77 5.37 -11.73 6.76
CA ARG A 77 6.39 -11.29 7.70
C ARG A 77 6.56 -9.78 7.62
N GLU A 78 6.71 -9.15 8.77
CA GLU A 78 7.02 -7.73 8.84
C GLU A 78 8.46 -7.49 8.41
N LEU A 79 8.67 -6.52 7.53
CA LEU A 79 10.01 -6.16 7.05
C LEU A 79 10.65 -5.12 7.96
N SER A 80 11.82 -4.58 7.65
CA SER A 80 12.38 -3.43 8.37
C SER A 80 11.98 -2.12 7.71
N ASP A 81 12.01 -1.02 8.45
CA ASP A 81 11.89 0.32 7.86
C ASP A 81 13.01 0.55 6.85
N GLY A 82 12.71 1.26 5.77
CA GLY A 82 13.69 1.43 4.69
C GLY A 82 13.10 1.85 3.36
N LEU A 83 14.01 1.99 2.39
CA LEU A 83 13.66 2.26 1.00
C LEU A 83 13.27 0.97 0.30
N TYR A 84 12.15 1.01 -0.41
CA TYR A 84 11.69 -0.08 -1.25
C TYR A 84 11.41 0.45 -2.65
N PHE A 85 11.61 -0.41 -3.63
CA PHE A 85 11.30 -0.16 -5.02
C PHE A 85 10.06 -0.92 -5.39
N TYR A 86 9.24 -0.37 -6.27
CA TYR A 86 8.14 -1.12 -6.87
C TYR A 86 8.22 -1.02 -8.38
N ARG A 87 7.67 -2.06 -9.01
CA ARG A 87 7.69 -2.25 -10.44
C ARG A 87 6.32 -2.66 -10.91
N LEU A 88 5.72 -1.86 -11.78
CA LEU A 88 4.48 -2.21 -12.45
C LEU A 88 4.83 -2.78 -13.83
N LYS A 89 4.32 -3.98 -14.10
CA LYS A 89 4.42 -4.64 -15.40
C LYS A 89 3.01 -4.88 -15.93
N THR A 90 2.71 -4.39 -17.13
CA THR A 90 1.45 -4.65 -17.83
C THR A 90 1.63 -5.77 -18.85
N GLU A 91 0.60 -6.56 -19.14
CA GLU A 91 0.67 -7.62 -20.16
C GLU A 91 0.76 -7.07 -21.58
N ASP A 92 0.07 -5.96 -21.86
CA ASP A 92 -0.09 -5.45 -23.24
C ASP A 92 0.96 -4.41 -23.67
N ALA A 93 1.74 -3.87 -22.73
CA ALA A 93 2.75 -2.86 -23.03
C ALA A 93 4.16 -3.32 -22.63
N GLU A 94 5.14 -3.02 -23.49
CA GLU A 94 6.57 -3.03 -23.11
C GLU A 94 6.91 -1.98 -22.02
N ALA A 95 5.92 -1.21 -21.57
CA ALA A 95 6.07 -0.18 -20.57
C ALA A 95 6.21 -0.79 -19.17
N GLU A 96 7.41 -0.70 -18.62
CA GLU A 96 7.73 -1.02 -17.24
C GLU A 96 7.87 0.30 -16.46
N PHE A 97 7.10 0.47 -15.39
CA PHE A 97 7.21 1.65 -14.53
C PHE A 97 7.87 1.28 -13.21
N VAL A 98 8.98 1.96 -12.91
CA VAL A 98 9.70 1.81 -11.64
C VAL A 98 9.52 3.07 -10.81
N GLY A 99 8.99 2.90 -9.60
CA GLY A 99 8.85 3.98 -8.62
C GLY A 99 9.57 3.65 -7.32
N LYS A 100 9.72 4.66 -6.47
CA LYS A 100 10.33 4.54 -5.14
C LYS A 100 9.25 4.76 -4.09
N THR A 101 9.25 3.95 -3.05
CA THR A 101 8.41 4.15 -1.87
C THR A 101 9.23 4.00 -0.61
N MET A 102 8.91 4.77 0.42
CA MET A 102 9.55 4.66 1.72
C MET A 102 8.58 3.96 2.67
N LEU A 103 9.06 2.87 3.27
CA LEU A 103 8.40 2.29 4.42
C LEU A 103 8.97 2.98 5.66
N VAL A 104 8.12 3.73 6.34
CA VAL A 104 8.42 4.41 7.61
C VAL A 104 7.39 3.94 8.63
N ARG A 105 7.84 3.47 9.77
CA ARG A 105 6.99 3.11 10.90
C ARG A 105 7.26 4.03 12.09
#